data_AF-A0A4Y2DZ88-F1
#
_entry.id   AF-A0A4Y2DZ88-F1
#
_cell.length_a   1.000
_cell.length_b   1.000
_cell.length_c   1.000
_cell.angle_alpha   90.00
_cell.angle_beta   90.00
_cell.angle_gamma   90.00
#
_symmetry.space_group_name_H-M   'P 1'
#
loop_
_entity.id
_entity.type
_entity.pdbx_description
1 polymer ?
#
loop_
_entity_poly.entity_id
_entity_poly.type
_entity_poly.pdbx_seq_one_letter_code
_entity_poly.pdbx_strand_id
1 'polypeptide(L)'
;MVTLRGRDKKRQARAIIDSASQRSYILRSTDDKMQFESSCKEKLSHSLFGGTCTDIINHDAITVFLSKTDGTYHCNFKTLGQDAICGSIPPVVKGKWLQELRENISFSDKNDGPIEILIGADIEGKLMTGGFKLLASGPATIETKLGWMFLEKMAYARSQTI
;
A
#
# COMPACT_ATOMS: atom_id res chain seq x y z
N MET A 1 6.77 3.76 0.15
CA MET A 1 7.42 2.57 0.75
C MET A 1 7.20 2.55 2.25
N VAL A 2 7.22 1.34 2.82
CA VAL A 2 7.17 1.08 4.26
C VAL A 2 8.24 0.05 4.60
N THR A 3 8.63 -0.05 5.88
CA THR A 3 9.54 -1.11 6.34
C THR A 3 8.75 -2.20 7.06
N LEU A 4 8.71 -3.39 6.48
CA LEU A 4 8.23 -4.62 7.12
C LEU A 4 9.27 -5.13 8.12
N ARG A 5 8.81 -5.60 9.28
CA ARG A 5 9.64 -6.07 10.39
C ARG A 5 9.20 -7.47 10.80
N GLY A 6 10.01 -8.47 10.48
CA GLY A 6 9.91 -9.81 11.03
C GLY A 6 10.74 -9.94 12.31
N ARG A 7 10.82 -11.16 12.87
CA ARG A 7 11.59 -11.45 14.10
C ARG A 7 13.05 -11.00 13.99
N ASP A 8 13.71 -11.40 12.92
CA ASP A 8 15.14 -11.11 12.65
C ASP A 8 15.37 -10.49 11.26
N LYS A 9 14.30 -10.03 10.61
CA LYS A 9 14.32 -9.54 9.22
C LYS A 9 13.69 -8.16 9.13
N LYS A 10 14.30 -7.27 8.36
CA LYS A 10 13.70 -6.00 7.95
C LYS A 10 13.79 -5.86 6.45
N ARG A 11 12.71 -5.40 5.82
CA ARG A 11 12.64 -5.23 4.37
C ARG A 11 11.79 -4.04 4.01
N GLN A 12 12.24 -3.26 3.02
CA GLN A 12 11.39 -2.24 2.42
C GLN A 12 10.39 -2.87 1.45
N ALA A 13 9.14 -2.43 1.52
CA ALA A 13 8.04 -2.92 0.70
C ALA A 13 7.24 -1.76 0.10
N ARG A 14 6.73 -1.96 -1.11
CA ARG A 14 5.75 -1.06 -1.72
C ARG A 14 4.40 -1.26 -1.04
N ALA A 15 3.77 -0.17 -0.65
CA ALA A 15 2.46 -0.19 0.01
C ALA A 15 1.53 0.84 -0.63
N ILE A 16 0.26 0.48 -0.75
CA ILE A 16 -0.82 1.37 -1.16
C ILE A 16 -1.88 1.42 -0.06
N ILE A 17 -2.56 2.57 0.05
CA ILE A 17 -3.80 2.69 0.81
C ILE A 17 -4.92 2.73 -0.21
N ASP A 18 -5.87 1.83 -0.07
CA ASP A 18 -7.04 1.72 -0.93
C ASP A 18 -8.28 1.66 -0.05
N SER A 19 -8.93 2.81 0.12
CA SER A 19 -10.15 2.95 0.92
C SER A 19 -11.33 2.15 0.37
N ALA A 20 -11.30 1.76 -0.91
CA ALA A 20 -12.34 0.94 -1.52
C ALA A 20 -12.17 -0.55 -1.16
N SER A 21 -10.97 -0.96 -0.72
CA SER A 21 -10.77 -2.28 -0.15
C SER A 21 -11.20 -2.29 1.31
N GLN A 22 -12.17 -3.14 1.63
CA GLN A 22 -12.64 -3.29 3.02
C GLN A 22 -11.56 -3.86 3.95
N ARG A 23 -10.61 -4.62 3.40
CA ARG A 23 -9.57 -5.33 4.15
C ARG A 23 -8.19 -4.96 3.68
N SER A 24 -7.23 -5.10 4.58
CA SER A 24 -5.81 -5.00 4.28
C SER A 24 -5.24 -6.34 3.80
N TYR A 25 -4.26 -6.32 2.90
CA TYR A 25 -3.65 -7.51 2.29
C TYR A 25 -2.12 -7.46 2.31
N ILE A 26 -1.51 -8.64 2.33
CA ILE A 26 -0.07 -8.83 2.12
C ILE A 26 0.14 -9.79 0.94
N LEU A 27 1.13 -9.48 0.11
CA LEU A 27 1.54 -10.35 -0.98
C LEU A 27 2.09 -11.65 -0.40
N ARG A 28 1.55 -12.80 -0.81
CA ARG A 28 1.92 -14.11 -0.22
C ARG A 28 3.43 -14.37 -0.30
N SER A 29 4.05 -14.09 -1.44
CA SER A 29 5.52 -14.23 -1.58
C SER A 29 6.33 -13.33 -0.64
N THR A 30 5.75 -12.22 -0.17
CA THR A 30 6.36 -11.34 0.82
C THR A 30 6.20 -11.90 2.22
N ASP A 31 5.01 -12.42 2.55
CA ASP A 31 4.78 -13.16 3.79
C ASP A 31 5.74 -14.35 3.92
N ASP A 32 5.83 -15.22 2.91
CA ASP A 32 6.72 -16.39 2.90
C ASP A 32 8.18 -16.03 3.21
N LYS A 33 8.66 -14.90 2.66
CA LYS A 33 10.03 -14.39 2.90
C LYS A 33 10.21 -13.86 4.32
N MET A 34 9.20 -13.15 4.83
CA MET A 34 9.22 -12.54 6.17
C MET A 34 8.93 -13.55 7.27
N GLN A 35 8.28 -14.68 6.93
CA GLN A 35 7.86 -15.76 7.82
C GLN A 35 6.98 -15.24 8.96
N PHE A 36 5.94 -14.47 8.64
CA PHE A 36 5.00 -14.05 9.66
C PHE A 36 4.15 -15.23 10.14
N GLU A 37 3.67 -15.15 11.38
CA GLU A 37 2.80 -16.17 11.94
C GLU A 37 1.36 -15.95 11.47
N SER A 38 0.80 -16.97 10.82
CA SER A 38 -0.62 -17.00 10.48
C SER A 38 -1.45 -17.23 11.74
N SER A 39 -2.52 -16.46 11.88
CA SER A 39 -3.36 -16.44 13.09
C SER A 39 -4.65 -17.23 12.93
N CYS A 40 -5.33 -17.11 11.78
CA CYS A 40 -6.58 -17.81 11.48
C CYS A 40 -6.86 -17.80 9.97
N LYS A 41 -7.93 -18.48 9.55
CA LYS A 41 -8.46 -18.37 8.17
C LYS A 41 -9.72 -17.51 8.14
N GLU A 42 -9.86 -16.71 7.10
CA GLU A 42 -11.02 -15.86 6.86
C GLU A 42 -11.61 -16.13 5.48
N LYS A 43 -12.94 -16.18 5.39
CA LYS A 43 -13.66 -16.42 4.13
C LYS A 43 -14.19 -15.10 3.59
N LEU A 44 -13.86 -14.77 2.35
CA LEU A 44 -14.43 -13.60 1.67
C LEU A 44 -14.48 -13.82 0.16
N SER A 45 -15.35 -13.07 -0.50
CA SER A 45 -15.30 -12.86 -1.94
C SER A 45 -14.88 -11.41 -2.23
N HIS A 46 -14.21 -11.19 -3.35
CA HIS A 46 -13.85 -9.86 -3.82
C HIS A 46 -14.88 -9.41 -4.85
N SER A 47 -15.53 -8.27 -4.61
CA SER A 47 -16.40 -7.61 -5.58
C SER A 47 -15.68 -6.39 -6.16
N LEU A 48 -15.53 -6.36 -7.48
CA LEU A 48 -14.82 -5.32 -8.21
C LEU A 48 -15.79 -4.33 -8.86
N PHE A 49 -15.28 -3.13 -9.17
CA PHE A 49 -16.02 -2.17 -9.99
C PHE A 49 -16.40 -2.80 -11.34
N GLY A 50 -17.66 -2.65 -11.74
CA GLY A 50 -18.23 -3.36 -12.90
C GLY A 50 -18.96 -4.66 -12.55
N GLY A 51 -19.02 -5.04 -11.26
CA GLY A 51 -19.88 -6.12 -10.77
C GLY A 51 -19.27 -7.52 -10.85
N THR A 52 -18.02 -7.65 -11.29
CA THR A 52 -17.29 -8.92 -11.22
C THR A 52 -17.07 -9.30 -9.77
N CYS A 53 -17.44 -10.52 -9.40
CA CYS A 53 -17.23 -11.08 -8.07
C CYS A 53 -16.43 -12.37 -8.18
N THR A 54 -15.50 -12.59 -7.28
CA THR A 54 -14.83 -13.89 -7.14
C THR A 54 -15.72 -14.86 -6.38
N ASP A 55 -15.41 -16.16 -6.47
CA ASP A 55 -15.92 -17.12 -5.49
C ASP A 55 -15.44 -16.76 -4.08
N ILE A 56 -16.04 -17.40 -3.08
CA ILE A 56 -15.59 -17.29 -1.69
C ILE A 56 -14.24 -18.01 -1.56
N ILE A 57 -13.22 -17.25 -1.19
CA ILE A 57 -11.84 -17.72 -0.99
C ILE A 57 -11.54 -17.77 0.50
N ASN A 58 -10.77 -18.79 0.93
CA ASN A 58 -10.19 -18.83 2.26
C ASN A 58 -8.82 -18.13 2.23
N HIS A 59 -8.69 -17.06 3.00
CA HIS A 59 -7.44 -16.34 3.17
C HIS A 59 -6.81 -16.66 4.51
N ASP A 60 -5.49 -16.80 4.52
CA ASP A 60 -4.72 -16.82 5.77
C ASP A 60 -4.62 -15.40 6.31
N ALA A 61 -5.05 -15.21 7.56
CA ALA A 61 -4.97 -13.94 8.26
C ALA A 61 -3.64 -13.85 9.02
N ILE A 62 -2.80 -12.92 8.59
CA ILE A 62 -1.42 -12.75 9.02
C ILE A 62 -1.31 -11.42 9.75
N THR A 63 -0.64 -11.39 10.90
CA THR A 63 -0.34 -10.11 11.57
C THR A 63 1.00 -9.58 11.06
N VAL A 64 0.95 -8.45 10.35
CA VAL A 64 2.16 -7.78 9.84
C VAL A 64 2.60 -6.68 10.78
N PHE A 65 3.91 -6.45 10.83
CA PHE A 65 4.51 -5.36 11.60
C PHE A 65 5.20 -4.39 10.63
N LEU A 66 4.73 -3.15 10.66
CA LEU A 66 5.17 -2.09 9.77
C LEU A 66 5.84 -0.98 10.55
N SER A 67 6.67 -0.23 9.84
CA SER A 67 7.27 1.00 10.32
C SER A 67 7.43 1.99 9.19
N LYS A 68 7.40 3.27 9.55
CA LYS A 68 7.87 4.34 8.67
C LYS A 68 9.33 4.08 8.34
N THR A 69 9.78 4.49 7.15
CA THR A 69 11.12 4.16 6.64
C THR A 69 12.25 4.74 7.48
N ASP A 70 12.01 5.83 8.21
CA ASP A 70 12.95 6.45 9.17
C ASP A 70 12.88 5.81 10.57
N GLY A 71 11.97 4.86 10.79
CA GLY A 71 11.78 4.19 12.06
C GLY A 71 11.03 4.99 13.13
N THR A 72 10.56 6.22 12.85
CA THR A 72 9.94 7.06 13.89
C THR A 72 8.52 6.65 14.25
N TYR A 73 7.88 5.82 13.43
CA TYR A 73 6.54 5.31 13.68
C TYR A 73 6.46 3.82 13.39
N HIS A 74 5.64 3.14 14.19
CA HIS A 74 5.48 1.70 14.22
C HIS A 74 4.00 1.34 14.35
N CYS A 75 3.55 0.35 13.60
CA CYS A 75 2.21 -0.22 13.75
C CYS A 75 2.20 -1.69 13.37
N ASN A 76 1.13 -2.38 13.75
CA ASN A 76 0.84 -3.73 13.32
C ASN A 76 -0.66 -3.89 13.12
N PHE A 77 -1.04 -4.78 12.22
CA PHE A 77 -2.44 -5.10 11.95
C PHE A 77 -2.57 -6.43 11.22
N LYS A 78 -3.79 -6.96 11.20
CA LYS A 78 -4.11 -8.18 10.45
C LYS A 78 -4.26 -7.84 8.97
N THR A 79 -3.64 -8.65 8.13
CA THR A 79 -3.76 -8.64 6.67
C THR A 79 -4.18 -10.01 6.20
N LEU A 80 -4.76 -10.07 5.02
CA LEU A 80 -5.08 -11.32 4.34
C LEU A 80 -4.02 -11.62 3.28
N GLY A 81 -3.55 -12.87 3.24
CA GLY A 81 -2.61 -13.32 2.20
C GLY A 81 -3.27 -13.32 0.82
N GLN A 82 -2.57 -12.80 -0.18
CA GLN A 82 -3.02 -12.74 -1.57
C GLN A 82 -1.85 -12.97 -2.54
N ASP A 83 -2.05 -13.80 -3.57
CA ASP A 83 -0.99 -14.12 -4.55
C ASP A 83 -0.65 -12.93 -5.47
N ALA A 84 -1.64 -12.10 -5.77
CA ALA A 84 -1.49 -10.83 -6.47
C ALA A 84 -2.45 -9.79 -5.90
N ILE A 85 -1.91 -8.69 -5.36
CA ILE A 85 -2.71 -7.61 -4.74
C ILE A 85 -3.41 -6.77 -5.81
N CYS A 86 -2.67 -6.32 -6.82
CA CYS A 86 -3.18 -5.51 -7.92
C CYS A 86 -2.36 -5.78 -9.18
N GLY A 87 -2.83 -5.27 -10.33
CA GLY A 87 -2.03 -5.21 -11.55
C GLY A 87 -0.77 -4.34 -11.36
N SER A 88 0.05 -4.25 -12.40
CA SER A 88 1.25 -3.40 -12.36
C SER A 88 0.88 -1.94 -12.11
N ILE A 89 1.36 -1.39 -11.00
CA ILE A 89 1.27 0.03 -10.68
C ILE A 89 2.69 0.59 -10.82
N PRO A 90 2.97 1.47 -11.80
CA PRO A 90 4.30 2.03 -11.95
C PRO A 90 4.70 2.81 -10.68
N PRO A 91 6.00 2.85 -10.34
CA PRO A 91 6.48 3.76 -9.31
C PRO A 91 6.10 5.20 -9.66
N VAL A 92 5.84 6.01 -8.65
CA VAL A 92 5.49 7.41 -8.88
C VAL A 92 6.63 8.12 -9.62
N VAL A 93 6.33 8.69 -10.79
CA VAL A 93 7.33 9.32 -11.65
C VAL A 93 7.66 10.70 -11.11
N LYS A 94 8.97 10.97 -10.95
CA LYS A 94 9.47 12.28 -10.56
C LYS A 94 9.01 13.36 -11.54
N GLY A 95 8.24 14.32 -11.06
CA GLY A 95 7.74 15.45 -11.86
C GLY A 95 8.09 16.80 -11.25
N LYS A 96 7.62 17.89 -11.90
CA LYS A 96 7.79 19.28 -11.41
C LYS A 96 7.26 19.46 -9.98
N TRP A 97 6.27 18.67 -9.58
CA TRP A 97 5.69 18.63 -8.24
C TRP A 97 6.72 18.36 -7.13
N LEU A 98 7.86 17.71 -7.42
CA LEU A 98 8.91 17.48 -6.43
C LEU A 98 9.48 18.79 -5.87
N GLN A 99 9.57 19.83 -6.70
CA GLN A 99 10.05 21.15 -6.28
C GLN A 99 9.06 21.86 -5.35
N GLU A 100 7.79 21.46 -5.39
CA GLU A 100 6.73 22.02 -4.56
C GLU A 100 6.64 21.33 -3.19
N LEU A 101 7.32 20.19 -3.02
CA LEU A 101 7.41 19.53 -1.72
C LEU A 101 8.41 20.26 -0.84
N ARG A 102 8.08 20.40 0.45
CA ARG A 102 9.04 20.94 1.43
C ARG A 102 10.22 19.96 1.58
N GLU A 103 11.36 20.47 2.04
CA GLU A 103 12.59 19.70 2.31
C GLU A 103 12.36 18.45 3.20
N ASN A 104 11.28 18.43 3.98
CA ASN A 104 10.97 17.36 4.93
C ASN A 104 10.13 16.19 4.35
N ILE A 105 9.73 16.24 3.06
CA ILE A 105 8.96 15.16 2.43
C ILE A 105 9.90 14.29 1.59
N SER A 106 10.30 13.14 2.14
CA SER A 106 11.14 12.18 1.43
C SER A 106 10.33 11.29 0.49
N PHE A 107 10.64 11.35 -0.80
CA PHE A 107 10.08 10.43 -1.79
C PHE A 107 10.73 9.04 -1.68
N SER A 108 9.93 8.00 -1.42
CA SER A 108 10.44 6.64 -1.18
C SER A 108 10.07 5.60 -2.24
N ASP A 109 8.99 5.78 -3.02
CA ASP A 109 8.54 4.80 -4.03
C ASP A 109 9.35 4.88 -5.34
N LYS A 110 10.59 4.42 -5.30
CA LYS A 110 11.54 4.52 -6.43
C LYS A 110 11.76 3.21 -7.19
N ASN A 111 11.36 2.09 -6.60
CA ASN A 111 11.70 0.77 -7.11
C ASN A 111 10.51 0.19 -7.87
N ASP A 112 10.79 -0.36 -9.04
CA ASP A 112 9.82 -1.18 -9.76
C ASP A 112 9.54 -2.48 -9.00
N GLY A 113 8.37 -3.08 -9.25
CA GLY A 113 7.93 -4.31 -8.60
C GLY A 113 6.48 -4.25 -8.11
N PRO A 114 5.95 -5.35 -7.56
CA PRO A 114 4.56 -5.42 -7.14
C PRO A 114 4.29 -4.54 -5.92
N ILE A 115 3.02 -4.15 -5.74
CA ILE A 115 2.53 -3.73 -4.43
C ILE A 115 2.56 -4.96 -3.51
N GLU A 116 3.23 -4.82 -2.36
CA GLU A 116 3.42 -5.91 -1.41
C GLU A 116 2.47 -5.81 -0.21
N ILE A 117 1.98 -4.60 0.08
CA ILE A 117 1.00 -4.32 1.13
C ILE A 117 -0.12 -3.44 0.57
N LEU A 118 -1.36 -3.87 0.77
CA LEU A 118 -2.54 -3.01 0.62
C LEU A 118 -3.11 -2.73 2.00
N ILE A 119 -3.33 -1.45 2.29
CA ILE A 119 -3.97 -0.98 3.51
C ILE A 119 -5.40 -0.60 3.14
N GLY A 120 -6.36 -1.37 3.64
CA GLY A 120 -7.77 -1.14 3.40
C GLY A 120 -8.39 -0.18 4.41
N ALA A 121 -9.70 0.02 4.28
CA ALA A 121 -10.53 0.83 5.15
C ALA A 121 -10.51 0.37 6.62
N ASP A 122 -10.21 -0.92 6.88
CA ASP A 122 -10.06 -1.48 8.23
C ASP A 122 -8.93 -0.83 9.04
N ILE A 123 -7.94 -0.24 8.35
CA ILE A 123 -6.73 0.34 8.97
C ILE A 123 -6.51 1.79 8.58
N GLU A 124 -6.90 2.20 7.38
CA GLU A 124 -6.66 3.55 6.81
C GLU A 124 -6.91 4.68 7.81
N GLY A 125 -8.11 4.72 8.42
CA GLY A 125 -8.51 5.80 9.32
C GLY A 125 -7.59 5.95 10.54
N LYS A 126 -6.87 4.89 10.95
CA LYS A 126 -5.92 4.93 12.07
C LYS A 126 -4.58 5.57 11.69
N LEU A 127 -4.28 5.62 10.38
CA LEU A 127 -3.02 6.12 9.84
C LEU A 127 -3.11 7.57 9.38
N MET A 128 -4.29 8.07 9.04
CA MET A 128 -4.49 9.47 8.63
C MET A 128 -4.16 10.44 9.76
N THR A 129 -3.44 11.53 9.46
CA THR A 129 -3.10 12.60 10.43
C THR A 129 -3.90 13.88 10.20
N GLY A 130 -4.61 13.98 9.07
CA GLY A 130 -5.31 15.20 8.64
C GLY A 130 -4.44 16.18 7.85
N GLY A 131 -3.14 15.92 7.71
CA GLY A 131 -2.27 16.70 6.84
C GLY A 131 -2.70 16.54 5.38
N PHE A 132 -2.96 17.66 4.70
CA PHE A 132 -3.37 17.71 3.30
C PHE A 132 -2.66 18.87 2.59
N LYS A 133 -2.22 18.64 1.36
CA LYS A 133 -1.66 19.68 0.50
C LYS A 133 -2.06 19.44 -0.94
N LEU A 134 -2.71 20.42 -1.57
CA LEU A 134 -2.90 20.48 -3.01
C LEU A 134 -1.67 21.15 -3.64
N LEU A 135 -1.01 20.49 -4.57
CA LEU A 135 0.14 21.04 -5.30
C LEU A 135 -0.37 21.91 -6.46
N ALA A 136 0.36 22.98 -6.76
CA ALA A 136 0.06 23.88 -7.88
C ALA A 136 0.12 23.15 -9.24
N SER A 137 0.94 22.09 -9.33
CA SER A 137 0.94 21.18 -10.48
C SER A 137 -0.30 20.30 -10.62
N GLY A 138 -1.18 20.25 -9.62
CA GLY A 138 -2.46 19.51 -9.65
C GLY A 138 -2.58 18.33 -8.69
N PRO A 139 -1.55 17.47 -8.48
CA PRO A 139 -1.66 16.36 -7.53
C PRO A 139 -1.93 16.84 -6.11
N ALA A 140 -2.70 16.05 -5.35
CA ALA A 140 -2.85 16.26 -3.92
C ALA A 140 -1.95 15.28 -3.16
N THR A 141 -1.54 15.67 -1.95
CA THR A 141 -0.81 14.80 -1.04
C THR A 141 -1.50 14.75 0.31
N ILE A 142 -1.62 13.56 0.88
CA ILE A 142 -2.17 13.32 2.21
C ILE A 142 -1.08 12.79 3.11
N GLU A 143 -0.99 13.34 4.32
CA GLU A 143 -0.09 12.87 5.35
C GLU A 143 -0.69 11.69 6.11
N THR A 144 0.14 10.69 6.31
CA THR A 144 -0.15 9.53 7.17
C THR A 144 0.99 9.34 8.17
N LYS A 145 0.73 8.56 9.22
CA LYS A 145 1.77 8.15 10.17
C LYS A 145 2.91 7.36 9.53
N LEU A 146 2.71 6.80 8.33
CA LEU A 146 3.72 6.06 7.57
C LEU A 146 4.43 6.93 6.50
N GLY A 147 4.06 8.21 6.37
CA GLY A 147 4.60 9.15 5.38
C GLY A 147 3.52 9.78 4.52
N TRP A 148 3.94 10.46 3.45
CA TRP A 148 3.05 11.16 2.54
C TRP A 148 2.62 10.27 1.37
N MET A 149 1.32 10.27 1.09
CA MET A 149 0.70 9.61 -0.06
C MET A 149 0.38 10.64 -1.14
N PHE A 150 0.60 10.28 -2.40
CA PHE A 150 0.16 11.06 -3.55
C PHE A 150 -1.21 10.58 -4.02
N LEU A 151 -2.13 11.53 -4.17
CA LEU A 151 -3.39 11.37 -4.87
C LEU A 151 -3.24 12.03 -6.23
N GLU A 152 -2.96 11.21 -7.23
CA GLU A 152 -2.78 11.67 -8.60
C GLU A 152 -4.05 11.38 -9.42
N LYS A 153 -4.36 12.28 -10.36
CA LYS A 153 -5.27 11.97 -11.46
C LYS A 153 -4.46 11.18 -12.49
N MET A 154 -4.45 9.85 -12.36
CA MET A 154 -3.83 8.95 -13.35
C MET A 154 -4.54 9.11 -14.70
N ALA A 155 -4.03 9.97 -15.57
CA ALA A 155 -4.39 9.94 -16.99
C ALA A 155 -3.54 8.86 -17.64
N TYR A 156 -4.00 7.61 -17.60
CA TYR A 156 -3.36 6.55 -18.39
C TYR A 156 -3.51 6.87 -19.88
N ALA A 157 -2.42 7.22 -20.54
CA ALA A 157 -2.33 7.03 -21.98
C ALA A 157 -2.28 5.51 -22.23
N ARG A 158 -3.29 4.98 -22.92
CA ARG A 158 -3.27 3.60 -23.41
C ARG A 158 -2.00 3.41 -24.26
N SER A 159 -1.10 2.53 -23.85
CA SER A 159 -0.28 1.82 -24.83
C SER A 159 -1.21 0.84 -25.52
N GLN A 160 -1.68 1.19 -26.71
CA GLN A 160 -2.21 0.20 -27.64
C GLN A 160 -1.05 -0.74 -27.99
N THR A 161 -1.19 -2.01 -27.68
CA THR A 161 -0.58 -3.05 -28.49
C THR A 161 -1.61 -4.14 -28.69
N ILE A 162 -1.80 -4.44 -29.97
CA ILE A 162 -2.70 -5.44 -30.58
C ILE A 162 -2.34 -6.84 -30.11
#